data_AF-A0A7Z0QMW4-F1
#
_entry.id   AF-A0A7Z0QMW4-F1
#
_cell.length_a   1.000
_cell.length_b   1.000
_cell.length_c   1.000
_cell.angle_alpha   90.00
_cell.angle_beta   90.00
_cell.angle_gamma   90.00
#
_symmetry.space_group_name_H-M   'P 1'
#
loop_
_entity.id
_entity.type
_entity.pdbx_description
1 polymer ?
#
loop_
_entity_poly.entity_id
_entity_poly.type
_entity_poly.pdbx_seq_one_letter_code
_entity_poly.pdbx_strand_id
1 'polypeptide(L)'
;MAEQFPANAPIPIVVARNAEAAIAAFYDRPALAILPVHTDWNDFGHHFGAILLVMTSAREAKSLDIRFMFEGKDRTEHAIAELLGERAWAPLAEARLPYCSVLGSLDLYREIVSLLGFERAVTALRYLGDAVVLRFERTDPARVALLESETFSYGALRTESTYVAYRRGAKYLRPQPIVDVEDAATSFVVTAHLPSADNPYVVDFDFDPDTLSRNRITVLIGRNGTGKTQLLLNFIAAMHSRVGKYVKALDQGHQLTDMSKQIIKNAIGVFEKFNFVRNNNSLAHDNVLPNHPEARFIFDSVTAVLRFIKSIEAARFGS
;
A
#
# COMPACT_ATOMS: atom_id res chain seq x y z
N MET A 1 -26.23 1.43 1.43
CA MET A 1 -25.64 0.13 1.86
C MET A 1 -24.14 0.31 1.83
N ALA A 2 -23.43 -0.11 2.88
CA ALA A 2 -21.97 -0.07 2.88
C ALA A 2 -21.44 -1.02 1.80
N GLU A 3 -20.45 -0.58 1.02
CA GLU A 3 -19.81 -1.40 0.00
C GLU A 3 -18.93 -2.45 0.71
N GLN A 4 -19.15 -3.74 0.41
CA GLN A 4 -18.41 -4.84 1.03
C GLN A 4 -17.61 -5.59 -0.03
N PHE A 5 -16.48 -6.15 0.36
CA PHE A 5 -15.79 -7.10 -0.48
C PHE A 5 -16.68 -8.36 -0.65
N PRO A 6 -16.86 -8.86 -1.88
CA PRO A 6 -17.74 -10.00 -2.15
C PRO A 6 -17.07 -11.30 -1.70
N ALA A 7 -17.01 -11.54 -0.39
CA ALA A 7 -16.31 -12.68 0.19
C ALA A 7 -16.95 -13.13 1.50
N ASN A 8 -17.33 -14.41 1.62
CA ASN A 8 -18.04 -14.94 2.80
C ASN A 8 -17.63 -16.37 3.20
N ALA A 9 -16.55 -16.91 2.64
CA ALA A 9 -16.12 -18.28 2.97
C ALA A 9 -15.65 -18.38 4.43
N PRO A 10 -16.25 -19.27 5.26
CA PRO A 10 -15.93 -19.36 6.67
C PRO A 10 -14.50 -19.83 6.89
N ILE A 11 -13.87 -19.25 7.91
CA ILE A 11 -12.52 -19.62 8.33
C ILE A 11 -12.37 -19.40 9.84
N PRO A 12 -11.97 -20.43 10.60
CA PRO A 12 -11.85 -20.32 12.05
C PRO A 12 -10.59 -19.54 12.43
N ILE A 13 -10.72 -18.73 13.49
CA ILE A 13 -9.62 -17.92 14.04
C ILE A 13 -9.58 -18.10 15.56
N VAL A 14 -8.42 -18.46 16.08
CA VAL A 14 -8.15 -18.53 17.53
C VAL A 14 -7.09 -17.52 17.94
N VAL A 15 -7.03 -17.29 19.23
CA VAL A 15 -5.86 -16.79 19.93
C VAL A 15 -5.23 -17.95 20.66
N ALA A 16 -3.90 -18.07 20.63
CA ALA A 16 -3.18 -19.16 21.29
C ALA A 16 -1.90 -18.66 21.97
N ARG A 17 -1.44 -19.37 23.00
CA ARG A 17 -0.21 -19.01 23.73
C ARG A 17 1.04 -19.09 22.85
N ASN A 18 1.06 -20.05 21.94
CA ASN A 18 2.20 -20.33 21.07
C ASN A 18 1.75 -21.13 19.84
N ALA A 19 2.67 -21.37 18.90
CA ALA A 19 2.39 -22.08 17.66
C ALA A 19 1.96 -23.54 17.88
N GLU A 20 2.52 -24.23 18.88
CA GLU A 20 2.14 -25.62 19.21
C GLU A 20 0.68 -25.72 19.63
N ALA A 21 0.25 -24.86 20.55
CA ALA A 21 -1.14 -24.78 20.99
C ALA A 21 -2.09 -24.41 19.85
N ALA A 22 -1.69 -23.49 18.96
CA ALA A 22 -2.47 -23.13 17.78
C ALA A 22 -2.65 -24.30 16.80
N ILE A 23 -1.56 -25.02 16.51
CA ILE A 23 -1.58 -26.17 15.59
C ILE A 23 -2.41 -27.32 16.18
N ALA A 24 -2.36 -27.53 17.49
CA ALA A 24 -3.17 -28.52 18.18
C ALA A 24 -4.66 -28.16 18.27
N ALA A 25 -5.01 -26.87 18.21
CA ALA A 25 -6.40 -26.39 18.30
C ALA A 25 -7.26 -26.77 17.09
N PHE A 26 -6.66 -26.90 15.89
CA PHE A 26 -7.40 -27.10 14.65
C PHE A 26 -6.91 -28.29 13.83
N TYR A 27 -7.73 -29.34 13.81
CA TYR A 27 -7.59 -30.45 12.85
C TYR A 27 -8.07 -30.05 11.44
N ASP A 28 -9.15 -29.27 11.37
CA ASP A 28 -9.70 -28.77 10.11
C ASP A 28 -8.94 -27.53 9.62
N ARG A 29 -8.38 -27.61 8.41
CA ARG A 29 -7.59 -26.56 7.78
C ARG A 29 -8.24 -26.15 6.44
N PRO A 30 -8.15 -24.87 6.03
CA PRO A 30 -7.30 -23.83 6.59
C PRO A 30 -7.89 -23.12 7.82
N ALA A 31 -7.01 -22.61 8.68
CA ALA A 31 -7.34 -21.91 9.92
C ALA A 31 -6.29 -20.83 10.24
N LEU A 32 -6.61 -19.87 11.10
CA LEU A 32 -5.67 -18.86 11.57
C LEU A 32 -5.54 -18.84 13.09
N ALA A 33 -4.38 -18.44 13.59
CA ALA A 33 -4.17 -18.14 14.99
C ALA A 33 -3.42 -16.82 15.18
N ILE A 34 -3.85 -16.01 16.13
CA ILE A 34 -3.09 -14.87 16.64
C ILE A 34 -2.24 -15.33 17.83
N LEU A 35 -0.94 -15.08 17.75
CA LEU A 35 0.04 -15.41 18.78
C LEU A 35 0.62 -14.12 19.38
N PRO A 36 0.78 -14.02 20.70
CA PRO A 36 1.44 -12.88 21.32
C PRO A 36 2.93 -12.87 20.94
N VAL A 37 3.50 -11.67 20.81
CA VAL A 37 4.95 -11.48 20.71
C VAL A 37 5.42 -10.81 21.99
N HIS A 38 6.32 -11.49 22.70
CA HIS A 38 6.98 -10.94 23.88
C HIS A 38 8.23 -10.18 23.43
N THR A 39 8.13 -8.86 23.36
CA THR A 39 9.25 -7.98 22.97
C THR A 39 9.32 -6.74 23.84
N ASP A 40 10.54 -6.33 24.17
CA ASP A 40 10.82 -5.06 24.85
C ASP A 40 10.76 -3.86 23.90
N TRP A 41 10.73 -4.10 22.58
CA TRP A 41 10.58 -3.04 21.58
C TRP A 41 9.17 -2.44 21.66
N ASN A 42 9.10 -1.13 21.93
CA ASN A 42 7.86 -0.38 22.07
C ASN A 42 7.73 0.71 21.00
N ASP A 43 6.49 1.03 20.66
CA ASP A 43 6.12 2.07 19.71
C ASP A 43 5.38 3.17 20.49
N PHE A 44 6.16 4.11 21.06
CA PHE A 44 5.67 5.16 21.97
C PHE A 44 4.95 4.61 23.22
N GLY A 45 5.45 3.51 23.78
CA GLY A 45 4.85 2.86 24.95
C GLY A 45 3.75 1.84 24.60
N HIS A 46 3.36 1.73 23.33
CA HIS A 46 2.43 0.70 22.86
C HIS A 46 3.16 -0.51 22.25
N HIS A 47 2.69 -1.72 22.53
CA HIS A 47 3.24 -2.99 22.02
C HIS A 47 2.15 -3.76 21.30
N PHE A 48 1.85 -3.35 20.06
CA PHE A 48 0.80 -3.97 19.26
C PHE A 48 1.26 -5.13 18.39
N GLY A 49 2.53 -5.54 18.47
CA GLY A 49 3.05 -6.65 17.67
C GLY A 49 2.44 -7.99 18.05
N ALA A 50 2.07 -8.76 17.03
CA ALA A 50 1.62 -10.14 17.15
C ALA A 50 2.04 -10.92 15.90
N ILE A 51 1.93 -12.26 15.97
CA ILE A 51 2.11 -13.13 14.80
C ILE A 51 0.75 -13.67 14.40
N LEU A 52 0.42 -13.52 13.11
CA LEU A 52 -0.69 -14.22 12.48
C LEU A 52 -0.16 -15.52 11.87
N LEU A 53 -0.44 -16.65 12.52
CA LEU A 53 -0.12 -17.98 12.02
C LEU A 53 -1.22 -18.44 11.05
N VAL A 54 -0.90 -18.58 9.78
CA VAL A 54 -1.78 -19.07 8.72
C VAL A 54 -1.52 -20.56 8.50
N MET A 55 -2.47 -21.41 8.86
CA MET A 55 -2.41 -22.86 8.66
C MET A 55 -3.16 -23.24 7.39
N THR A 56 -2.46 -23.81 6.40
CA THR A 56 -3.04 -24.14 5.09
C THR A 56 -3.58 -25.57 5.04
N SER A 57 -4.40 -25.88 4.02
CA SER A 57 -4.90 -27.24 3.77
C SER A 57 -3.78 -28.24 3.47
N ALA A 58 -2.63 -27.77 2.96
CA ALA A 58 -1.43 -28.59 2.72
C ALA A 58 -0.68 -28.96 4.02
N ARG A 59 -1.26 -28.62 5.18
CA ARG A 59 -0.68 -28.77 6.51
C ARG A 59 0.59 -27.95 6.79
N GLU A 60 0.88 -26.98 5.95
CA GLU A 60 1.92 -25.98 6.19
C GLU A 60 1.41 -24.87 7.12
N ALA A 61 2.33 -24.23 7.84
CA ALA A 61 2.05 -23.05 8.63
C ALA A 61 3.01 -21.92 8.25
N LYS A 62 2.47 -20.72 8.03
CA LYS A 62 3.22 -19.51 7.69
C LYS A 62 2.93 -18.42 8.71
N SER A 63 3.96 -17.74 9.17
CA SER A 63 3.85 -16.65 10.13
C SER A 63 3.89 -15.31 9.40
N LEU A 64 2.85 -14.50 9.58
CA LEU A 64 2.78 -13.15 9.05
C LEU A 64 2.85 -12.14 10.21
N ASP A 65 3.65 -11.08 10.05
CA ASP A 65 3.68 -9.98 11.03
C ASP A 65 2.36 -9.19 10.97
N ILE A 66 1.81 -8.89 12.15
CA ILE A 66 0.56 -8.14 12.27
C ILE A 66 0.62 -7.22 13.48
N ARG A 67 0.04 -6.02 13.35
CA ARG A 67 -0.28 -5.18 14.50
C ARG A 67 -1.72 -5.47 14.90
N PHE A 68 -1.96 -5.78 16.18
CA PHE A 68 -3.26 -6.23 16.68
C PHE A 68 -3.62 -5.49 17.96
N MET A 69 -4.39 -4.41 17.85
CA MET A 69 -4.71 -3.49 18.92
C MET A 69 -6.08 -3.79 19.53
N PHE A 70 -6.18 -3.83 20.86
CA PHE A 70 -7.45 -3.89 21.59
C PHE A 70 -7.75 -2.52 22.23
N GLU A 71 -9.03 -2.17 22.30
CA GLU A 71 -9.48 -0.94 22.95
C GLU A 71 -8.99 -0.86 24.40
N GLY A 72 -8.41 0.28 24.78
CA GLY A 72 -7.96 0.54 26.16
C GLY A 72 -6.78 -0.32 26.65
N LYS A 73 -6.10 -1.05 25.75
CA LYS A 73 -4.92 -1.85 26.08
C LYS A 73 -3.71 -1.31 25.36
N ASP A 74 -2.61 -1.12 26.09
CA ASP A 74 -1.33 -0.69 25.51
C ASP A 74 -0.51 -1.85 24.94
N ARG A 75 -0.82 -3.09 25.32
CA ARG A 75 -0.09 -4.30 24.91
C ARG A 75 -1.03 -5.39 24.43
N THR A 76 -0.81 -5.90 23.22
CA THR A 76 -1.56 -7.03 22.66
C THR A 76 -1.41 -8.27 23.51
N GLU A 77 -0.20 -8.54 23.99
CA GLU A 77 0.13 -9.67 24.85
C GLU A 77 -0.78 -9.74 26.10
N HIS A 78 -1.01 -8.60 26.76
CA HIS A 78 -1.85 -8.55 27.96
C HIS A 78 -3.31 -8.86 27.63
N ALA A 79 -3.83 -8.30 26.54
CA ALA A 79 -5.19 -8.58 26.07
C ALA A 79 -5.38 -10.06 25.71
N ILE A 80 -4.37 -10.65 25.06
CA ILE A 80 -4.33 -12.08 24.74
C ILE A 80 -4.30 -12.93 26.03
N ALA A 81 -3.44 -12.58 26.99
CA ALA A 81 -3.34 -13.30 28.26
C ALA A 81 -4.66 -13.27 29.04
N GLU A 82 -5.34 -12.12 29.10
CA GLU A 82 -6.66 -11.97 29.71
C GLU A 82 -7.73 -12.82 29.00
N LEU A 83 -7.72 -12.87 27.67
CA LEU A 83 -8.65 -13.69 26.88
C LEU A 83 -8.44 -15.19 27.12
N LEU A 84 -7.19 -15.63 27.22
CA LEU A 84 -6.83 -17.03 27.39
C LEU A 84 -7.07 -17.53 28.82
N GLY A 85 -6.78 -16.72 29.83
CA GLY A 85 -6.78 -17.17 31.23
C GLY A 85 -5.78 -18.31 31.43
N GLU A 86 -6.25 -19.48 31.87
CA GLU A 86 -5.43 -20.70 31.99
C GLU A 86 -5.43 -21.57 30.72
N ARG A 87 -6.27 -21.26 29.73
CA ARG A 87 -6.41 -22.07 28.50
C ARG A 87 -5.18 -21.95 27.61
N ALA A 88 -4.91 -22.98 26.81
CA ALA A 88 -3.83 -22.97 25.81
C ALA A 88 -4.21 -22.14 24.56
N TRP A 89 -5.49 -22.11 24.22
CA TRP A 89 -6.08 -21.33 23.13
C TRP A 89 -7.55 -21.01 23.43
N ALA A 90 -8.10 -20.00 22.73
CA ALA A 90 -9.51 -19.64 22.75
C ALA A 90 -9.94 -19.09 21.37
N PRO A 91 -11.20 -19.28 20.93
CA PRO A 91 -11.74 -18.61 19.75
C PRO A 91 -11.60 -17.08 19.86
N LEU A 92 -11.16 -16.42 18.80
CA LEU A 92 -11.04 -14.95 18.78
C LEU A 92 -12.41 -14.26 18.97
N ALA A 93 -13.50 -14.94 18.58
CA ALA A 93 -14.86 -14.46 18.77
C ALA A 93 -15.27 -14.29 20.25
N GLU A 94 -14.53 -14.88 21.21
CA GLU A 94 -14.77 -14.68 22.64
C GLU A 94 -14.21 -13.35 23.17
N ALA A 95 -13.42 -12.62 22.38
CA ALA A 95 -12.89 -11.32 22.77
C ALA A 95 -14.01 -10.30 23.01
N ARG A 96 -14.05 -9.74 24.22
CA ARG A 96 -15.09 -8.78 24.64
C ARG A 96 -14.78 -7.34 24.29
N LEU A 97 -13.49 -6.99 24.20
CA LEU A 97 -13.05 -5.66 23.83
C LEU A 97 -13.07 -5.52 22.31
N PRO A 98 -13.48 -4.36 21.77
CA PRO A 98 -13.23 -4.03 20.37
C PRO A 98 -11.73 -4.14 20.06
N TYR A 99 -11.40 -4.61 18.85
CA TYR A 99 -10.04 -4.71 18.37
C TYR A 99 -9.95 -4.39 16.88
N CYS A 100 -8.77 -3.98 16.45
CA CYS A 100 -8.44 -3.79 15.04
C CYS A 100 -7.02 -4.29 14.76
N SER A 101 -6.72 -4.53 13.48
CA SER A 101 -5.41 -5.02 13.08
C SER A 101 -4.92 -4.41 11.78
N VAL A 102 -3.64 -4.56 11.48
CA VAL A 102 -3.07 -4.23 10.17
C VAL A 102 -1.87 -5.12 9.93
N LEU A 103 -1.76 -5.71 8.74
CA LEU A 103 -0.59 -6.53 8.38
C LEU A 103 0.68 -5.66 8.34
N GLY A 104 1.80 -6.25 8.76
CA GLY A 104 3.10 -5.58 8.93
C GLY A 104 3.66 -4.88 7.69
N SER A 105 3.25 -5.32 6.50
CA SER A 105 3.68 -4.75 5.23
C SER A 105 2.63 -4.95 4.13
N LEU A 106 2.81 -4.23 3.03
CA LEU A 106 1.93 -4.30 1.87
C LEU A 106 1.95 -5.68 1.20
N ASP A 107 3.10 -6.36 1.18
CA ASP A 107 3.27 -7.65 0.50
C ASP A 107 2.57 -8.80 1.27
N LEU A 108 2.38 -8.66 2.59
CA LEU A 108 1.65 -9.65 3.39
C LEU A 108 0.17 -9.76 2.98
N TYR A 109 -0.44 -8.69 2.45
CA TYR A 109 -1.79 -8.76 1.87
C TYR A 109 -1.82 -9.60 0.59
N ARG A 110 -0.75 -9.59 -0.21
CA ARG A 110 -0.61 -10.51 -1.36
C ARG A 110 -0.42 -11.93 -0.86
N GLU A 111 0.44 -12.12 0.13
CA GLU A 111 0.77 -13.43 0.69
C GLU A 111 -0.44 -14.13 1.29
N ILE A 112 -1.24 -13.45 2.13
CA ILE A 112 -2.42 -14.06 2.75
C ILE A 112 -3.48 -14.48 1.71
N VAL A 113 -3.64 -13.69 0.63
CA VAL A 113 -4.53 -14.04 -0.50
C VAL A 113 -3.97 -15.24 -1.26
N SER A 114 -2.66 -15.33 -1.45
CA SER A 114 -2.00 -16.48 -2.07
C SER A 114 -2.17 -17.75 -1.23
N LEU A 115 -2.14 -17.66 0.10
CA LEU A 115 -2.23 -18.80 1.02
C LEU A 115 -3.66 -19.33 1.18
N LEU A 116 -4.66 -18.45 1.20
CA LEU A 116 -6.05 -18.80 1.54
C LEU A 116 -7.03 -18.72 0.36
N GLY A 117 -6.63 -18.09 -0.74
CA GLY A 117 -7.54 -17.62 -1.78
C GLY A 117 -8.31 -16.37 -1.33
N PHE A 118 -8.81 -15.61 -2.31
CA PHE A 118 -9.47 -14.32 -2.09
C PHE A 118 -10.62 -14.38 -1.05
N GLU A 119 -11.56 -15.29 -1.22
CA GLU A 119 -12.76 -15.43 -0.37
C GLU A 119 -12.44 -15.62 1.12
N ARG A 120 -11.54 -16.56 1.43
CA ARG A 120 -11.16 -16.85 2.82
C ARG A 120 -10.21 -15.81 3.38
N ALA A 121 -9.31 -15.25 2.57
CA ALA A 121 -8.39 -14.20 3.01
C ALA A 121 -9.15 -12.94 3.45
N VAL A 122 -10.10 -12.47 2.64
CA VAL A 122 -10.92 -11.30 2.99
C VAL A 122 -11.80 -11.60 4.20
N THR A 123 -12.42 -12.78 4.27
CA THR A 123 -13.22 -13.18 5.44
C THR A 123 -12.38 -13.23 6.72
N ALA A 124 -11.16 -13.76 6.63
CA ALA A 124 -10.22 -13.78 7.75
C ALA A 124 -9.86 -12.36 8.21
N LEU A 125 -9.46 -11.49 7.27
CA LEU A 125 -9.12 -10.09 7.55
C LEU A 125 -10.31 -9.33 8.17
N ARG A 126 -11.53 -9.60 7.71
CA ARG A 126 -12.76 -9.06 8.30
C ARG A 126 -12.92 -9.48 9.75
N TYR A 127 -12.78 -10.77 10.05
CA TYR A 127 -12.87 -11.28 11.43
C TYR A 127 -11.74 -10.75 12.33
N LEU A 128 -10.54 -10.59 11.79
CA LEU A 128 -9.39 -9.97 12.45
C LEU A 128 -9.54 -8.45 12.69
N GLY A 129 -10.61 -7.83 12.19
CA GLY A 129 -10.77 -6.37 12.27
C GLY A 129 -9.64 -5.64 11.52
N ASP A 130 -9.20 -6.16 10.39
CA ASP A 130 -8.15 -5.55 9.59
C ASP A 130 -8.55 -4.13 9.14
N ALA A 131 -7.65 -3.17 9.32
CA ALA A 131 -7.89 -1.76 9.16
C ALA A 131 -8.19 -1.38 7.70
N VAL A 132 -7.65 -2.12 6.72
CA VAL A 132 -7.98 -1.91 5.30
C VAL A 132 -9.42 -2.32 5.04
N VAL A 133 -9.83 -3.49 5.55
CA VAL A 133 -11.20 -3.99 5.40
C VAL A 133 -12.19 -3.10 6.16
N LEU A 134 -11.90 -2.78 7.42
CA LEU A 134 -12.75 -1.92 8.26
C LEU A 134 -12.91 -0.52 7.66
N ARG A 135 -11.84 0.10 7.13
CA ARG A 135 -11.93 1.42 6.47
C ARG A 135 -12.82 1.37 5.23
N PHE A 136 -12.72 0.28 4.46
CA PHE A 136 -13.49 0.12 3.23
C PHE A 136 -14.97 -0.16 3.53
N GLU A 137 -15.25 -1.16 4.37
CA GLU A 137 -16.61 -1.67 4.59
C GLU A 137 -17.40 -0.86 5.63
N ARG A 138 -16.72 -0.33 6.66
CA ARG A 138 -17.30 0.45 7.76
C ARG A 138 -18.55 -0.16 8.40
N THR A 139 -18.60 -1.49 8.49
CA THR A 139 -19.74 -2.27 9.01
C THR A 139 -19.77 -2.40 10.53
N ASP A 140 -18.64 -2.18 11.21
CA ASP A 140 -18.50 -2.25 12.67
C ASP A 140 -18.06 -0.86 13.21
N PRO A 141 -18.99 -0.02 13.68
CA PRO A 141 -18.68 1.33 14.15
C PRO A 141 -17.68 1.37 15.31
N ALA A 142 -17.72 0.38 16.22
CA ALA A 142 -16.83 0.35 17.38
C ALA A 142 -15.38 0.11 16.95
N ARG A 143 -15.15 -0.83 16.03
CA ARG A 143 -13.81 -1.07 15.47
C ARG A 143 -13.36 0.03 14.52
N VAL A 144 -14.29 0.68 13.80
CA VAL A 144 -13.97 1.86 12.96
C VAL A 144 -13.49 3.02 13.83
N ALA A 145 -14.12 3.26 14.99
CA ALA A 145 -13.69 4.31 15.92
C ALA A 145 -12.23 4.10 16.41
N LEU A 146 -11.78 2.85 16.54
CA LEU A 146 -10.38 2.56 16.87
C LEU A 146 -9.41 3.07 15.79
N LEU A 147 -9.77 2.99 14.51
CA LEU A 147 -8.92 3.48 13.41
C LEU A 147 -8.75 5.00 13.40
N GLU A 148 -9.70 5.71 14.01
CA GLU A 148 -9.71 7.18 14.12
C GLU A 148 -8.95 7.66 15.38
N SER A 149 -8.50 6.74 16.24
CA SER A 149 -7.78 7.06 17.47
C SER A 149 -6.32 7.47 17.24
N GLU A 150 -5.81 8.32 18.13
CA GLU A 150 -4.38 8.65 18.18
C GLU A 150 -3.52 7.41 18.46
N THR A 151 -3.99 6.51 19.32
CA THR A 151 -3.30 5.26 19.67
C THR A 151 -3.07 4.37 18.44
N PHE A 152 -4.05 4.25 17.55
CA PHE A 152 -3.88 3.52 16.28
C PHE A 152 -2.85 4.21 15.38
N SER A 153 -2.92 5.53 15.27
CA SER A 153 -2.01 6.33 14.43
C SER A 153 -0.57 6.28 14.91
N TYR A 154 -0.32 6.43 16.21
CA TYR A 154 1.03 6.48 16.79
C TYR A 154 1.60 5.10 17.15
N GLY A 155 0.74 4.11 17.40
CA GLY A 155 1.15 2.73 17.72
C GLY A 155 1.15 1.83 16.49
N ALA A 156 -0.03 1.50 15.95
CA ALA A 156 -0.17 0.49 14.90
C ALA A 156 0.41 0.95 13.54
N LEU A 157 0.33 2.24 13.21
CA LEU A 157 0.80 2.81 11.95
C LEU A 157 2.19 3.48 12.02
N ARG A 158 2.93 3.29 13.12
CA ARG A 158 4.22 3.98 13.33
C ARG A 158 5.25 3.66 12.27
N THR A 159 5.35 2.40 11.87
CA THR A 159 6.32 1.99 10.85
C THR A 159 5.81 2.36 9.47
N GLU A 160 6.71 2.81 8.59
CA GLU A 160 6.33 3.13 7.21
C GLU A 160 5.66 1.93 6.52
N SER A 161 6.16 0.71 6.75
CA SER A 161 5.61 -0.50 6.15
C SER A 161 4.14 -0.72 6.54
N THR A 162 3.77 -0.57 7.82
CA THR A 162 2.38 -0.70 8.27
C THR A 162 1.50 0.45 7.80
N TYR A 163 2.02 1.68 7.76
CA TYR A 163 1.30 2.81 7.17
C TYR A 163 1.00 2.59 5.68
N VAL A 164 1.98 2.14 4.90
CA VAL A 164 1.80 1.82 3.48
C VAL A 164 0.85 0.64 3.30
N ALA A 165 0.95 -0.38 4.14
CA ALA A 165 0.05 -1.53 4.16
C ALA A 165 -1.41 -1.09 4.39
N TYR A 166 -1.65 -0.26 5.41
CA TYR A 166 -2.96 0.34 5.67
C TYR A 166 -3.46 1.16 4.48
N ARG A 167 -2.62 2.02 3.88
CA ARG A 167 -3.06 2.90 2.80
C ARG A 167 -3.32 2.17 1.48
N ARG A 168 -2.60 1.09 1.19
CA ARG A 168 -2.59 0.46 -0.15
C ARG A 168 -2.99 -1.01 -0.17
N GLY A 169 -3.23 -1.64 0.98
CA GLY A 169 -3.51 -3.09 1.10
C GLY A 169 -4.73 -3.54 0.31
N ALA A 170 -5.74 -2.68 0.16
CA ALA A 170 -6.97 -2.97 -0.59
C ALA A 170 -6.70 -3.37 -2.04
N LYS A 171 -5.53 -3.00 -2.60
CA LYS A 171 -5.16 -3.41 -3.95
C LYS A 171 -5.07 -4.94 -4.12
N TYR A 172 -4.72 -5.69 -3.07
CA TYR A 172 -4.64 -7.15 -3.15
C TYR A 172 -5.96 -7.86 -2.78
N LEU A 173 -6.92 -7.14 -2.20
CA LEU A 173 -8.21 -7.67 -1.79
C LEU A 173 -9.21 -7.61 -2.95
N ARG A 174 -8.92 -8.32 -4.05
CA ARG A 174 -9.81 -8.39 -5.22
C ARG A 174 -10.00 -9.81 -5.74
N PRO A 175 -11.19 -10.14 -6.30
CA PRO A 175 -11.47 -11.48 -6.83
C PRO A 175 -10.50 -11.91 -7.93
N GLN A 176 -10.10 -10.95 -8.78
CA GLN A 176 -9.06 -11.16 -9.78
C GLN A 176 -7.73 -10.60 -9.23
N PRO A 177 -6.69 -11.44 -9.11
CA PRO A 177 -5.39 -11.00 -8.67
C PRO A 177 -4.81 -9.96 -9.64
N ILE A 178 -4.07 -8.99 -9.11
CA ILE A 178 -3.29 -8.09 -9.95
C ILE A 178 -2.23 -8.96 -10.64
N VAL A 179 -2.32 -9.07 -11.96
CA VAL A 179 -1.20 -9.59 -12.76
C VAL A 179 -0.09 -8.54 -12.67
N ASP A 180 1.05 -8.92 -12.10
CA ASP A 180 2.23 -8.07 -12.11
C ASP A 180 2.57 -7.80 -13.58
N VAL A 181 2.49 -6.54 -13.99
CA VAL A 181 2.92 -6.15 -15.33
C VAL A 181 4.44 -6.12 -15.30
N GLU A 182 5.07 -7.23 -15.73
CA GLU A 182 6.53 -7.40 -15.75
C GLU A 182 7.28 -6.18 -16.33
N ASP A 183 6.67 -5.44 -17.26
CA ASP A 183 7.33 -4.37 -18.03
C ASP A 183 7.26 -2.95 -17.41
N ALA A 184 6.53 -2.73 -16.32
CA ALA A 184 6.37 -1.37 -15.75
C ALA A 184 7.45 -0.99 -14.71
N ALA A 185 7.90 -1.97 -13.93
CA ALA A 185 8.86 -1.82 -12.83
C ALA A 185 10.20 -2.54 -13.09
N THR A 186 10.55 -2.77 -14.36
CA THR A 186 11.90 -3.22 -14.73
C THR A 186 12.91 -2.11 -14.45
N SER A 187 14.05 -2.48 -13.88
CA SER A 187 15.17 -1.56 -13.69
C SER A 187 15.60 -0.99 -15.05
N PHE A 188 16.00 0.27 -15.08
CA PHE A 188 16.48 0.91 -16.31
C PHE A 188 17.59 1.88 -16.04
N VAL A 189 18.43 2.06 -17.05
CA VAL A 189 19.55 2.97 -17.00
C VAL A 189 19.19 4.24 -17.75
N VAL A 190 19.32 5.39 -17.11
CA VAL A 190 19.29 6.68 -17.79
C VAL A 190 20.72 7.16 -17.98
N THR A 191 21.11 7.36 -19.23
CA THR A 191 22.39 7.99 -19.58
C THR A 191 22.14 9.43 -19.99
N ALA A 192 22.72 10.38 -19.26
CA ALA A 192 22.63 11.80 -19.52
C ALA A 192 24.00 12.37 -19.91
N HIS A 193 24.10 12.89 -21.13
CA HIS A 193 25.27 13.65 -21.57
C HIS A 193 25.04 15.12 -21.19
N LEU A 194 25.80 15.60 -20.22
CA LEU A 194 25.71 16.99 -19.77
C LEU A 194 26.73 17.84 -20.55
N PRO A 195 26.38 19.05 -21.02
CA PRO A 195 27.27 19.90 -21.82
C PRO A 195 28.59 20.25 -21.14
N SER A 196 28.62 20.21 -19.81
CA SER A 196 29.75 20.63 -18.98
C SER A 196 30.53 19.46 -18.36
N ALA A 197 30.30 18.23 -18.85
CA ALA A 197 30.93 17.03 -18.30
C ALA A 197 31.65 16.24 -19.40
N ASP A 198 32.87 15.82 -19.09
CA ASP A 198 33.71 15.03 -20.00
C ASP A 198 33.22 13.58 -20.14
N ASN A 199 32.37 13.13 -19.22
CA ASN A 199 31.80 11.79 -19.17
C ASN A 199 30.26 11.80 -19.04
N PRO A 200 29.55 10.81 -19.62
CA PRO A 200 28.12 10.68 -19.42
C PRO A 200 27.80 10.31 -17.97
N TYR A 201 26.71 10.88 -17.45
CA TYR A 201 26.14 10.46 -16.18
C TYR A 201 25.23 9.27 -16.41
N VAL A 202 25.53 8.16 -15.76
CA VAL A 202 24.74 6.95 -15.79
C VAL A 202 24.00 6.85 -14.46
N VAL A 203 22.67 6.77 -14.53
CA VAL A 203 21.81 6.65 -13.36
C VAL A 203 20.98 5.40 -13.51
N ASP A 204 21.23 4.43 -12.63
CA ASP A 204 20.52 3.18 -12.58
C ASP A 204 19.26 3.38 -11.72
N PHE A 205 18.10 3.29 -12.37
CA PHE A 205 16.81 3.22 -11.71
C PHE A 205 16.52 1.77 -11.43
N ASP A 206 16.76 1.37 -10.18
CA ASP A 206 16.35 0.07 -9.69
C ASP A 206 15.05 0.18 -8.88
N PHE A 207 14.13 -0.75 -9.13
CA PHE A 207 12.87 -0.87 -8.40
C PHE A 207 12.90 -2.02 -7.37
N ASP A 208 14.10 -2.55 -7.09
CA ASP A 208 14.35 -3.49 -6.01
C ASP A 208 13.61 -3.05 -4.73
N PRO A 209 12.87 -3.95 -4.03
CA PRO A 209 12.20 -3.66 -2.76
C PRO A 209 13.05 -3.07 -1.63
N ASP A 210 14.34 -2.87 -1.82
CA ASP A 210 15.21 -2.28 -0.81
C ASP A 210 14.72 -0.92 -0.27
N THR A 211 14.75 -0.83 1.06
CA THR A 211 13.99 0.11 1.90
C THR A 211 14.44 1.58 1.82
N LEU A 212 15.57 1.87 1.16
CA LEU A 212 16.19 3.20 1.23
C LEU A 212 15.62 4.23 0.25
N SER A 213 14.89 3.80 -0.78
CA SER A 213 14.44 4.67 -1.90
C SER A 213 12.92 4.75 -2.09
N ARG A 214 12.12 3.88 -1.45
CA ARG A 214 10.65 3.95 -1.55
C ARG A 214 10.08 5.17 -0.79
N ASN A 215 9.13 5.85 -1.43
CA ASN A 215 8.39 7.02 -0.91
C ASN A 215 9.22 8.22 -0.41
N ARG A 216 10.51 8.32 -0.77
CA ARG A 216 11.34 9.47 -0.40
C ARG A 216 11.33 10.55 -1.46
N ILE A 217 11.40 11.81 -1.02
CA ILE A 217 11.63 12.96 -1.90
C ILE A 217 13.14 13.03 -2.17
N THR A 218 13.54 12.86 -3.43
CA THR A 218 14.94 13.07 -3.85
C THR A 218 15.16 14.54 -4.20
N VAL A 219 16.14 15.16 -3.55
CA VAL A 219 16.51 16.57 -3.82
C VAL A 219 17.85 16.61 -4.56
N LEU A 220 17.85 17.24 -5.75
CA LEU A 220 19.05 17.45 -6.56
C LEU A 220 19.61 18.86 -6.32
N ILE A 221 20.81 18.95 -5.73
CA ILE A 221 21.50 20.22 -5.44
C ILE A 221 22.79 20.37 -6.26
N GLY A 222 23.22 21.61 -6.50
CA GLY A 222 24.47 21.92 -7.22
C GLY A 222 24.52 23.36 -7.71
N ARG A 223 25.70 23.84 -8.14
CA ARG A 223 25.87 25.21 -8.67
C ARG A 223 25.06 25.42 -9.96
N ASN A 224 24.70 26.67 -10.28
CA ASN A 224 24.04 26.97 -11.55
C ASN A 224 24.95 26.59 -12.73
N GLY A 225 24.37 26.08 -13.82
CA GLY A 225 25.13 25.65 -15.01
C GLY A 225 25.71 24.23 -14.96
N THR A 226 25.58 23.49 -13.85
CA THR A 226 26.12 22.12 -13.72
C THR A 226 25.25 21.03 -14.36
N GLY A 227 24.27 21.40 -15.20
CA GLY A 227 23.43 20.43 -15.94
C GLY A 227 22.28 19.78 -15.14
N LYS A 228 21.94 20.25 -13.94
CA LYS A 228 20.80 19.73 -13.13
C LYS A 228 19.49 19.63 -13.92
N THR A 229 19.14 20.70 -14.64
CA THR A 229 17.92 20.76 -15.45
C THR A 229 17.94 19.72 -16.57
N GLN A 230 19.10 19.55 -17.21
CA GLN A 230 19.28 18.59 -18.31
C GLN A 230 19.21 17.15 -17.81
N LEU A 231 19.76 16.85 -16.63
CA LEU A 231 19.63 15.55 -15.96
C LEU A 231 18.16 15.20 -15.66
N LEU A 232 17.40 16.15 -15.10
CA LEU A 232 15.98 15.97 -14.82
C LEU A 232 15.15 15.79 -16.10
N LEU A 233 15.46 16.51 -17.17
CA LEU A 233 14.78 16.35 -18.47
C LEU A 233 15.02 14.95 -19.06
N ASN A 234 16.25 14.42 -18.95
CA ASN A 234 16.58 13.07 -19.40
C ASN A 234 15.82 12.00 -18.58
N PHE A 235 15.63 12.20 -17.27
CA PHE A 235 14.77 11.32 -16.46
C PHE A 235 13.31 11.33 -16.93
N ILE A 236 12.76 12.52 -17.18
CA ILE A 236 11.38 12.68 -17.64
C ILE A 236 11.19 12.00 -19.01
N ALA A 237 12.13 12.19 -19.95
CA ALA A 237 12.08 11.55 -21.26
C ALA A 237 12.13 10.01 -21.16
N ALA A 238 12.97 9.46 -20.29
CA ALA A 238 13.03 8.01 -20.05
C ALA A 238 11.71 7.47 -19.49
N MET A 239 11.10 8.17 -18.53
CA MET A 239 9.81 7.81 -17.95
C MET A 239 8.65 7.93 -18.96
N HIS A 240 8.73 8.89 -19.89
CA HIS A 240 7.71 9.11 -20.92
C HIS A 240 7.50 7.88 -21.81
N SER A 241 8.58 7.21 -22.23
CA SER A 241 8.50 5.96 -23.01
C SER A 241 7.69 4.86 -22.30
N ARG A 242 7.72 4.85 -20.95
CA ARG A 242 7.00 3.90 -20.10
C ARG A 242 5.54 4.28 -19.91
N VAL A 243 5.21 5.58 -19.84
CA VAL A 243 3.81 6.04 -19.82
C VAL A 243 3.07 5.54 -21.06
N GLY A 244 3.70 5.58 -22.24
CA GLY A 244 3.12 5.04 -23.47
C GLY A 244 2.84 3.52 -23.41
N LYS A 245 3.75 2.73 -22.81
CA LYS A 245 3.55 1.30 -22.58
C LYS A 245 2.42 1.03 -21.56
N TYR A 246 2.39 1.80 -20.49
CA TYR A 246 1.37 1.70 -19.45
C TYR A 246 -0.04 2.02 -19.98
N VAL A 247 -0.20 3.01 -20.86
CA VAL A 247 -1.49 3.29 -21.52
C VAL A 247 -1.96 2.12 -22.38
N LYS A 248 -1.05 1.42 -23.08
CA LYS A 248 -1.39 0.19 -23.81
C LYS A 248 -1.85 -0.93 -22.87
N ALA A 249 -1.19 -1.09 -21.72
CA ALA A 249 -1.59 -2.06 -20.71
C ALA A 249 -2.94 -1.73 -20.05
N LEU A 250 -3.24 -0.44 -19.83
CA LEU A 250 -4.54 0.03 -19.35
C LEU A 250 -5.66 -0.29 -20.34
N ASP A 251 -5.42 -0.13 -21.64
CA ASP A 251 -6.40 -0.40 -22.68
C ASP A 251 -6.79 -1.88 -22.74
N GLN A 252 -5.80 -2.77 -22.58
CA GLN A 252 -6.02 -4.22 -22.53
C GLN A 252 -6.83 -4.66 -21.31
N GLY A 253 -6.77 -3.92 -20.19
CA GLY A 253 -7.42 -4.28 -18.93
C GLY A 253 -8.79 -3.66 -18.67
N HIS A 254 -9.12 -2.51 -19.28
CA HIS A 254 -10.29 -1.71 -18.89
C HIS A 254 -11.24 -1.34 -20.05
N GLN A 255 -10.98 -1.76 -21.29
CA GLN A 255 -11.82 -1.46 -22.47
C GLN A 255 -12.19 0.04 -22.56
N LEU A 256 -11.17 0.90 -22.52
CA LEU A 256 -11.37 2.34 -22.57
C LEU A 256 -12.06 2.76 -23.88
N THR A 257 -12.93 3.76 -23.82
CA THR A 257 -13.51 4.36 -25.03
C THR A 257 -12.44 5.10 -25.83
N ASP A 258 -12.63 5.23 -27.15
CA ASP A 258 -11.69 5.97 -28.02
C ASP A 258 -11.51 7.43 -27.58
N MET A 259 -12.56 8.05 -27.04
CA MET A 259 -12.49 9.40 -26.47
C MET A 259 -11.54 9.46 -25.27
N SER A 260 -11.64 8.50 -24.33
CA SER A 260 -10.74 8.42 -23.18
C SER A 260 -9.29 8.18 -23.61
N LYS A 261 -9.07 7.32 -24.61
CA LYS A 261 -7.73 7.07 -25.18
C LYS A 261 -7.14 8.34 -25.79
N GLN A 262 -7.95 9.11 -26.52
CA GLN A 262 -7.52 10.36 -27.13
C GLN A 262 -7.19 11.42 -26.08
N ILE A 263 -8.01 11.55 -25.03
CA ILE A 263 -7.75 12.46 -23.90
C ILE A 263 -6.43 12.11 -23.22
N ILE A 264 -6.17 10.82 -22.94
CA ILE A 264 -4.92 10.39 -22.31
C ILE A 264 -3.71 10.68 -23.22
N LYS A 265 -3.79 10.38 -24.52
CA LYS A 265 -2.72 10.70 -25.47
C LYS A 265 -2.46 12.21 -25.55
N ASN A 266 -3.51 13.01 -25.56
CA ASN A 266 -3.38 14.47 -25.57
C ASN A 266 -2.77 14.98 -24.25
N ALA A 267 -3.16 14.41 -23.11
CA ALA A 267 -2.58 14.74 -21.81
C ALA A 267 -1.08 14.46 -21.74
N ILE A 268 -0.62 13.37 -22.37
CA ILE A 268 0.81 13.07 -22.50
C ILE A 268 1.54 14.20 -23.24
N GLY A 269 0.99 14.66 -24.36
CA GLY A 269 1.55 15.82 -25.09
C GLY A 269 1.48 17.14 -24.30
N VAL A 270 0.48 17.30 -23.43
CA VAL A 270 0.40 18.45 -22.51
C VAL A 270 1.46 18.35 -21.40
N PHE A 271 1.73 17.16 -20.87
CA PHE A 271 2.80 16.93 -19.88
C PHE A 271 4.19 17.23 -20.43
N GLU A 272 4.44 16.92 -21.71
CA GLU A 272 5.69 17.31 -22.37
C GLU A 272 5.87 18.83 -22.40
N LYS A 273 4.80 19.56 -22.72
CA LYS A 273 4.79 21.03 -22.74
C LYS A 273 4.83 21.64 -21.34
N PHE A 274 4.51 20.87 -20.30
CA PHE A 274 4.65 21.31 -18.93
C PHE A 274 6.11 21.60 -18.56
N ASN A 275 7.08 20.93 -19.20
CA ASN A 275 8.50 21.27 -19.04
C ASN A 275 8.80 22.71 -19.49
N PHE A 276 8.14 23.20 -20.54
CA PHE A 276 8.28 24.58 -20.99
C PHE A 276 7.70 25.56 -19.96
N VAL A 277 6.47 25.32 -19.48
CA VAL A 277 5.82 26.17 -18.47
C VAL A 277 6.62 26.17 -17.16
N ARG A 278 7.13 25.01 -16.72
CA ARG A 278 7.99 24.91 -15.54
C ARG A 278 9.28 25.73 -15.70
N ASN A 279 9.93 25.69 -16.87
CA ASN A 279 11.22 26.34 -17.05
C ASN A 279 11.10 27.85 -17.37
N ASN A 280 10.05 28.27 -18.09
CA ASN A 280 9.94 29.62 -18.67
C ASN A 280 8.74 30.43 -18.14
N ASN A 281 7.85 29.83 -17.36
CA ASN A 281 6.62 30.47 -16.85
C ASN A 281 6.37 30.06 -15.38
N SER A 282 7.44 29.83 -14.62
CA SER A 282 7.36 29.56 -13.18
C SER A 282 8.37 30.41 -12.42
N LEU A 283 8.26 30.41 -11.09
CA LEU A 283 9.17 31.11 -10.18
C LEU A 283 10.62 30.58 -10.17
N ALA A 284 10.97 29.66 -11.08
CA ALA A 284 12.34 29.18 -11.24
C ALA A 284 13.32 30.28 -11.72
N HIS A 285 12.83 31.31 -12.41
CA HIS A 285 13.55 32.50 -12.89
C HIS A 285 12.62 33.72 -12.88
N ASP A 286 13.10 34.90 -13.29
CA ASP A 286 12.28 36.11 -13.54
C ASP A 286 11.41 35.95 -14.79
N ASN A 287 10.48 35.00 -14.72
CA ASN A 287 9.61 34.62 -15.81
C ASN A 287 8.29 35.39 -15.78
N VAL A 288 7.69 35.58 -16.95
CA VAL A 288 6.28 35.98 -17.04
C VAL A 288 5.43 34.80 -16.61
N LEU A 289 4.79 34.93 -15.46
CA LEU A 289 3.93 33.89 -14.91
C LEU A 289 2.57 33.86 -15.66
N PRO A 290 1.96 32.67 -15.80
CA PRO A 290 0.57 32.58 -16.22
C PRO A 290 -0.30 33.30 -15.19
N ASN A 291 -1.37 33.93 -15.65
CA ASN A 291 -2.33 34.51 -14.72
C ASN A 291 -3.00 33.39 -13.90
N HIS A 292 -3.56 33.75 -12.74
CA HIS A 292 -4.09 32.76 -11.80
C HIS A 292 -5.16 31.83 -12.43
N PRO A 293 -6.13 32.31 -13.23
CA PRO A 293 -7.07 31.43 -13.95
C PRO A 293 -6.38 30.42 -14.87
N GLU A 294 -5.37 30.85 -15.63
CA GLU A 294 -4.63 30.00 -16.56
C GLU A 294 -3.79 28.96 -15.82
N ALA A 295 -3.06 29.36 -14.78
CA ALA A 295 -2.29 28.45 -13.93
C ALA A 295 -3.20 27.39 -13.27
N ARG A 296 -4.39 27.80 -12.82
CA ARG A 296 -5.39 26.90 -12.24
C ARG A 296 -5.88 25.88 -13.27
N PHE A 297 -6.21 26.32 -14.48
CA PHE A 297 -6.67 25.44 -15.56
C PHE A 297 -5.63 24.39 -15.94
N ILE A 298 -4.35 24.79 -16.03
CA ILE A 298 -3.25 23.85 -16.29
C ILE A 298 -3.16 22.80 -15.18
N PHE A 299 -3.16 23.23 -13.91
CA PHE A 299 -3.10 22.31 -12.76
C PHE A 299 -4.28 21.34 -12.71
N ASP A 300 -5.51 21.84 -12.90
CA ASP A 300 -6.71 21.02 -12.87
C ASP A 300 -6.73 20.00 -14.02
N SER A 301 -6.19 20.35 -15.20
CA SER A 301 -6.07 19.44 -16.35
C SER A 301 -5.15 18.25 -16.07
N VAL A 302 -3.98 18.51 -15.46
CA VAL A 302 -3.05 17.46 -15.02
C VAL A 302 -3.71 16.58 -13.95
N THR A 303 -4.33 17.23 -12.98
CA THR A 303 -4.95 16.54 -11.84
C THR A 303 -6.15 15.70 -12.29
N ALA A 304 -6.91 16.12 -13.29
CA ALA A 304 -8.03 15.37 -13.84
C ALA A 304 -7.57 14.03 -14.43
N VAL A 305 -6.46 14.02 -15.16
CA VAL A 305 -5.87 12.79 -15.72
C VAL A 305 -5.38 11.87 -14.61
N LEU A 306 -4.70 12.41 -13.61
CA LEU A 306 -4.24 11.63 -12.45
C LEU A 306 -5.41 11.06 -11.64
N ARG A 307 -6.49 11.84 -11.44
CA ARG A 307 -7.71 11.37 -10.78
C ARG A 307 -8.41 10.30 -11.60
N PHE A 308 -8.48 10.45 -12.92
CA PHE A 308 -9.06 9.46 -13.82
C PHE A 308 -8.28 8.16 -13.79
N ILE A 309 -6.95 8.22 -13.90
CA ILE A 309 -6.06 7.06 -13.74
C ILE A 309 -6.32 6.43 -12.37
N LYS A 310 -6.34 7.23 -11.29
CA LYS A 310 -6.63 6.75 -9.94
C LYS A 310 -8.05 6.16 -9.81
N SER A 311 -9.05 6.59 -10.58
CA SER A 311 -10.41 6.06 -10.50
C SER A 311 -10.56 4.75 -11.26
N ILE A 312 -9.98 4.63 -12.46
CA ILE A 312 -9.99 3.36 -13.21
C ILE A 312 -9.09 2.32 -12.54
N GLU A 313 -8.03 2.80 -11.90
CA GLU A 313 -7.11 2.03 -11.07
C GLU A 313 -7.46 2.14 -9.59
N ALA A 314 -8.67 2.56 -9.19
CA ALA A 314 -9.06 2.66 -7.78
C ALA A 314 -8.95 1.29 -7.11
N ALA A 315 -9.30 0.27 -7.89
CA ALA A 315 -8.98 -1.10 -7.61
C ALA A 315 -7.46 -1.26 -7.30
N ARG A 316 -6.54 -0.87 -8.20
CA ARG A 316 -5.06 -1.02 -8.14
C ARG A 316 -4.32 -0.17 -7.11
N PHE A 317 -4.87 0.95 -6.67
CA PHE A 317 -4.20 1.84 -5.72
C PHE A 317 -4.71 1.79 -4.28
N GLY A 318 -5.88 1.17 -4.04
CA GLY A 318 -6.52 1.15 -2.73
C GLY A 318 -6.98 2.56 -2.31
N SER A 319 -8.29 2.76 -2.18
CA SER A 319 -8.85 3.99 -1.59
C SER A 319 -8.55 4.12 -0.11
#